data_AF-A7VGB5-F1
#
_entry.id   AF-A7VGB5-F1
#
_cell.length_a   1.000
_cell.length_b   1.000
_cell.length_c   1.000
_cell.angle_alpha   90.00
_cell.angle_beta   90.00
_cell.angle_gamma   90.00
#
_symmetry.space_group_name_H-M   'P 1'
#
loop_
_entity.id
_entity.type
_entity.pdbx_description
1 polymer ?
#
loop_
_entity_poly.entity_id
_entity_poly.type
_entity_poly.pdbx_seq_one_letter_code
_entity_poly.pdbx_strand_id
1 'polypeptide(L)'
;MKRVKKLLSLLITFTLIFTMSGVVYAAADDTATISAYEKTDKKVAELSAATCTIKKNDNKYYYKNASGKTDKKTGWKKNQNGKYVYYVGSKGYVTEKISGGYWYHFSGKKFVKKSLSSYKNKTKTIGKKIFFVNSKGKIVLKSGWGKVSGVYTYYVSGTGTASVKLTRKKYYKVSRGSWKAQSLAKHKNDRVKIHGKYFYVDKNGSMIKTAKTVKSGNYKFTIKADGTCTKTKIETKTPDNSNSGKSDGNNTGKTDDTIPAHTHQWSPLAEDHTMLKDTNYVKHDAIVENIYTEIKPAYKKEVKEERDVCLNCVWNKKPQNGEQWTDLDGDGIWTTQVEGQIYFKECSFKRGSVEEKLHAEKYPQHGQSATYDICIGYEIIPAEYDYVPTTITPEWSEWDEHRRCTVCGEEMTIHVVNGALSESTAVVGACIPDKSGDLITTSGSKVRSVVGGKPYNKRVYVGSYAYMNETDTSYLDLLRLHGFNY
;
A
#
# COMPACT_ATOMS: atom_id res chain seq x y z
N MET A 1 12.81 3.99 -69.39
CA MET A 1 11.41 4.01 -69.88
C MET A 1 10.66 2.92 -69.10
N LYS A 2 9.87 3.27 -68.09
CA LYS A 2 8.46 3.71 -68.12
C LYS A 2 7.49 2.56 -68.50
N ARG A 3 6.48 2.39 -67.63
CA ARG A 3 5.29 1.52 -67.71
C ARG A 3 5.63 0.09 -67.27
N VAL A 4 5.22 -0.41 -66.10
CA VAL A 4 3.85 -0.46 -65.59
C VAL A 4 3.83 -0.25 -64.07
N LYS A 5 3.51 0.97 -63.65
CA LYS A 5 2.80 1.30 -62.41
C LYS A 5 1.35 1.59 -62.81
N LYS A 6 0.39 1.23 -61.95
CA LYS A 6 -1.09 1.29 -62.10
C LYS A 6 -1.72 0.02 -62.64
N LEU A 7 -2.11 -0.90 -61.75
CA LEU A 7 -3.37 -1.63 -61.92
C LEU A 7 -3.93 -2.39 -60.69
N LEU A 8 -3.43 -2.20 -59.46
CA LEU A 8 -4.06 -2.82 -58.28
C LEU A 8 -4.26 -1.82 -57.12
N SER A 9 -4.73 -0.63 -57.47
CA SER A 9 -5.33 0.35 -56.57
C SER A 9 -6.59 0.87 -57.23
N LEU A 10 -7.62 0.00 -57.31
CA LEU A 10 -9.01 0.39 -57.58
C LEU A 10 -9.95 -0.80 -57.39
N LEU A 11 -10.33 -1.12 -56.14
CA LEU A 11 -11.60 -1.79 -55.81
C LEU A 11 -11.86 -1.63 -54.31
N ILE A 12 -12.17 -0.40 -53.94
CA ILE A 12 -13.01 -0.07 -52.80
C ILE A 12 -14.44 -0.19 -53.30
N THR A 13 -15.28 -1.02 -52.68
CA THR A 13 -16.72 -0.78 -52.36
C THR A 13 -17.32 -2.10 -51.83
N PHE A 14 -17.56 -2.21 -50.52
CA PHE A 14 -18.86 -1.94 -49.85
C PHE A 14 -19.91 -3.05 -50.04
N THR A 15 -20.05 -3.92 -49.02
CA THR A 15 -21.35 -4.43 -48.57
C THR A 15 -21.33 -4.69 -47.06
N LEU A 16 -22.35 -4.14 -46.40
CA LEU A 16 -22.59 -3.99 -44.96
C LEU A 16 -23.65 -5.01 -44.46
N ILE A 17 -23.40 -5.59 -43.28
CA ILE A 17 -24.30 -5.82 -42.11
C ILE A 17 -25.55 -6.75 -42.19
N PHE A 18 -25.70 -7.53 -41.09
CA PHE A 18 -26.88 -8.17 -40.43
C PHE A 18 -27.09 -9.67 -40.74
N THR A 19 -27.37 -10.60 -39.81
CA THR A 19 -27.81 -10.60 -38.39
C THR A 19 -27.69 -12.05 -37.83
N MET A 20 -27.37 -12.20 -36.53
CA MET A 20 -27.90 -13.19 -35.55
C MET A 20 -27.69 -14.70 -35.84
N SER A 21 -27.37 -15.62 -34.92
CA SER A 21 -27.61 -15.74 -33.48
C SER A 21 -26.82 -16.95 -32.95
N GLY A 22 -26.26 -16.86 -31.75
CA GLY A 22 -25.56 -17.95 -31.10
C GLY A 22 -25.11 -17.57 -29.70
N VAL A 23 -26.07 -17.43 -28.80
CA VAL A 23 -25.86 -17.23 -27.36
C VAL A 23 -25.33 -18.53 -26.76
N VAL A 24 -24.15 -18.49 -26.13
CA VAL A 24 -23.87 -19.32 -24.94
C VAL A 24 -23.11 -18.47 -23.93
N TYR A 25 -23.76 -18.23 -22.78
CA TYR A 25 -23.13 -17.71 -21.58
C TYR A 25 -22.31 -18.82 -20.92
N ALA A 26 -21.02 -18.56 -20.70
CA ALA A 26 -20.27 -19.18 -19.61
C ALA A 26 -19.25 -18.15 -19.10
N ALA A 27 -19.24 -17.95 -17.78
CA ALA A 27 -18.38 -17.01 -17.09
C ALA A 27 -16.93 -17.48 -17.19
N ALA A 28 -16.07 -16.66 -17.80
CA ALA A 28 -14.62 -16.77 -17.66
C ALA A 28 -14.19 -15.74 -16.61
N ASP A 29 -13.78 -16.23 -15.45
CA ASP A 29 -13.07 -15.44 -14.44
C ASP A 29 -11.66 -15.10 -14.94
N ASP A 30 -11.25 -13.89 -14.59
CA ASP A 30 -10.07 -13.17 -15.05
C ASP A 30 -8.75 -13.98 -14.95
N THR A 31 -8.14 -14.27 -16.10
CA THR A 31 -6.69 -14.48 -16.22
C THR A 31 -6.18 -13.80 -17.50
N ALA A 32 -5.00 -13.18 -17.37
CA ALA A 32 -4.21 -12.48 -18.37
C ALA A 32 -4.59 -11.01 -18.70
N THR A 33 -3.85 -10.08 -18.10
CA THR A 33 -3.11 -9.11 -18.93
C THR A 33 -1.79 -8.73 -18.26
N ILE A 34 -0.74 -9.29 -18.86
CA ILE A 34 0.66 -8.94 -18.74
C ILE A 34 0.86 -7.44 -19.02
N SER A 35 1.80 -6.86 -18.26
CA SER A 35 2.69 -5.76 -18.62
C SER A 35 2.49 -5.11 -19.99
N ALA A 36 2.05 -3.85 -19.98
CA ALA A 36 2.30 -2.91 -21.06
C ALA A 36 2.39 -1.48 -20.49
N TYR A 37 3.52 -1.16 -19.87
CA TYR A 37 4.03 0.21 -19.91
C TYR A 37 5.54 0.17 -20.13
N GLU A 38 5.96 0.05 -21.38
CA GLU A 38 7.21 0.68 -21.83
C GLU A 38 7.19 0.86 -23.35
N LYS A 39 7.58 2.07 -23.75
CA LYS A 39 7.78 2.58 -25.11
C LYS A 39 6.57 2.71 -26.04
N THR A 40 6.14 3.97 -26.19
CA THR A 40 6.01 4.53 -27.54
C THR A 40 6.49 5.97 -27.55
N ASP A 41 7.79 6.16 -27.76
CA ASP A 41 8.27 7.36 -28.45
C ASP A 41 7.79 7.27 -29.90
N LYS A 42 6.77 8.08 -30.24
CA LYS A 42 6.50 8.46 -31.63
C LYS A 42 6.44 9.98 -31.73
N LYS A 43 7.21 10.47 -32.70
CA LYS A 43 7.57 11.86 -33.01
C LYS A 43 6.38 12.83 -33.09
N VAL A 44 6.63 14.00 -32.49
CA VAL A 44 6.32 15.39 -32.89
C VAL A 44 5.34 15.63 -34.06
N ALA A 45 4.39 16.54 -33.75
CA ALA A 45 3.47 17.31 -34.60
C ALA A 45 2.14 16.61 -34.99
N GLU A 46 1.03 17.32 -34.67
CA GLU A 46 -0.36 17.03 -35.06
C GLU A 46 -1.17 16.04 -34.19
N LEU A 47 -1.29 16.33 -32.90
CA LEU A 47 -2.55 16.19 -32.14
C LEU A 47 -2.38 16.91 -30.80
N SER A 48 -2.80 18.17 -30.74
CA SER A 48 -2.96 18.93 -29.50
C SER A 48 -4.08 18.31 -28.65
N ALA A 49 -3.80 17.17 -28.00
CA ALA A 49 -4.74 16.52 -27.10
C ALA A 49 -4.96 17.41 -25.87
N ALA A 50 -5.98 18.26 -25.96
CA ALA A 50 -6.35 19.22 -24.95
C ALA A 50 -6.54 18.57 -23.56
N THR A 51 -5.64 18.91 -22.65
CA THR A 51 -5.68 18.43 -21.27
C THR A 51 -6.64 19.27 -20.43
N CYS A 52 -7.62 18.61 -19.80
CA CYS A 52 -8.50 19.27 -18.83
C CYS A 52 -7.67 19.77 -17.63
N THR A 53 -7.43 21.08 -17.56
CA THR A 53 -6.49 21.71 -16.62
C THR A 53 -7.06 23.01 -16.03
N ILE A 54 -6.25 23.73 -15.26
CA ILE A 54 -6.55 25.09 -14.80
C ILE A 54 -5.46 26.04 -15.30
N LYS A 55 -5.85 27.23 -15.78
CA LYS A 55 -4.92 28.30 -16.17
C LYS A 55 -5.10 29.51 -15.27
N LYS A 56 -3.99 30.11 -14.82
CA LYS A 56 -4.02 31.34 -14.04
C LYS A 56 -4.26 32.54 -14.95
N ASN A 57 -5.19 33.41 -14.60
CA ASN A 57 -5.42 34.71 -15.23
C ASN A 57 -5.92 35.71 -14.16
N ASP A 58 -5.44 36.94 -14.15
CA ASP A 58 -5.82 37.98 -13.18
C ASP A 58 -5.82 37.49 -11.72
N ASN A 59 -4.74 36.79 -11.33
CA ASN A 59 -4.57 36.13 -10.03
C ASN A 59 -5.61 35.06 -9.66
N LYS A 60 -6.55 34.71 -10.54
CA LYS A 60 -7.53 33.64 -10.37
C LYS A 60 -7.18 32.45 -11.24
N TYR A 61 -7.78 31.30 -10.95
CA TYR A 61 -7.58 30.07 -11.73
C TYR A 61 -8.87 29.69 -12.43
N TYR A 62 -8.81 29.47 -13.74
CA TYR A 62 -9.95 29.14 -14.57
C TYR A 62 -9.80 27.74 -15.14
N TYR A 63 -10.87 26.95 -15.08
CA TYR A 63 -10.87 25.61 -15.64
C TYR A 63 -10.92 25.66 -17.17
N LYS A 64 -10.06 24.86 -17.81
CA LYS A 64 -10.00 24.65 -19.25
C LYS A 64 -10.54 23.26 -19.55
N ASN A 65 -11.55 23.19 -20.39
CA ASN A 65 -12.13 21.92 -20.82
C ASN A 65 -11.23 21.22 -21.85
N ALA A 66 -11.66 20.05 -22.32
CA ALA A 66 -10.98 19.28 -23.37
C ALA A 66 -10.95 19.96 -24.75
N SER A 67 -11.40 21.20 -24.90
CA SER A 67 -11.17 22.00 -26.11
C SER A 67 -10.32 23.24 -25.83
N GLY A 68 -9.70 23.34 -24.65
CA GLY A 68 -8.91 24.49 -24.23
C GLY A 68 -9.74 25.74 -23.90
N LYS A 69 -11.06 25.68 -24.04
CA LYS A 69 -11.98 26.78 -23.73
C LYS A 69 -12.19 26.90 -22.24
N THR A 70 -12.34 28.13 -21.76
CA THR A 70 -12.66 28.40 -20.36
C THR A 70 -14.11 28.03 -20.09
N ASP A 71 -14.34 27.11 -19.16
CA ASP A 71 -15.69 26.75 -18.70
C ASP A 71 -15.93 27.36 -17.31
N LYS A 72 -16.73 28.43 -17.29
CA LYS A 72 -17.12 29.20 -16.09
C LYS A 72 -18.36 28.62 -15.40
N LYS A 73 -18.96 27.54 -15.89
CA LYS A 73 -20.19 26.98 -15.30
C LYS A 73 -19.87 26.41 -13.92
N THR A 74 -20.62 26.87 -12.92
CA THR A 74 -20.49 26.42 -11.53
C THR A 74 -20.61 24.91 -11.41
N GLY A 75 -19.76 24.32 -10.56
CA GLY A 75 -19.81 22.92 -10.18
C GLY A 75 -18.50 22.18 -10.42
N TRP A 76 -18.55 20.88 -10.14
CA TRP A 76 -17.39 20.01 -10.29
C TRP A 76 -17.06 19.73 -11.76
N LYS A 77 -15.78 19.86 -12.07
CA LYS A 77 -15.16 19.55 -13.35
C LYS A 77 -14.28 18.32 -13.20
N LYS A 78 -14.24 17.53 -14.27
CA LYS A 78 -13.50 16.27 -14.32
C LYS A 78 -12.14 16.49 -14.98
N ASN A 79 -11.14 15.71 -14.58
CA ASN A 79 -9.91 15.60 -15.37
C ASN A 79 -10.12 14.68 -16.58
N GLN A 80 -9.04 14.46 -17.35
CA GLN A 80 -9.03 13.56 -18.50
C GLN A 80 -9.45 12.13 -18.14
N ASN A 81 -9.16 11.70 -16.91
CA ASN A 81 -9.54 10.38 -16.39
C ASN A 81 -10.98 10.33 -15.84
N GLY A 82 -11.82 11.32 -16.11
CA GLY A 82 -13.22 11.36 -15.69
C GLY A 82 -13.46 11.60 -14.18
N LYS A 83 -12.42 11.94 -13.41
CA LYS A 83 -12.48 12.12 -11.95
C LYS A 83 -12.75 13.57 -11.59
N TYR A 84 -13.62 13.82 -10.62
CA TYR A 84 -13.90 15.17 -10.11
C TYR A 84 -12.71 15.73 -9.34
N VAL A 85 -12.05 16.76 -9.88
CA VAL A 85 -10.80 17.31 -9.31
C VAL A 85 -10.77 18.84 -9.19
N TYR A 86 -11.65 19.56 -9.89
CA TYR A 86 -11.75 21.02 -9.77
C TYR A 86 -13.19 21.42 -9.52
N TYR A 87 -13.44 22.33 -8.58
CA TYR A 87 -14.76 22.92 -8.37
C TYR A 87 -14.74 24.38 -8.83
N VAL A 88 -15.55 24.71 -9.84
CA VAL A 88 -15.77 26.07 -10.30
C VAL A 88 -16.86 26.71 -9.43
N GLY A 89 -16.53 27.82 -8.77
CA GLY A 89 -17.48 28.58 -7.95
C GLY A 89 -18.43 29.44 -8.79
N SER A 90 -19.39 30.08 -8.13
CA SER A 90 -20.40 30.95 -8.78
C SER A 90 -19.81 32.10 -9.58
N LYS A 91 -18.62 32.58 -9.19
CA LYS A 91 -17.87 33.65 -9.88
C LYS A 91 -17.08 33.15 -11.09
N GLY A 92 -17.22 31.88 -11.49
CA GLY A 92 -16.66 31.31 -12.72
C GLY A 92 -15.18 30.93 -12.66
N TYR A 93 -14.51 31.07 -11.51
CA TYR A 93 -13.15 30.58 -11.26
C TYR A 93 -13.14 29.38 -10.31
N VAL A 94 -12.05 28.62 -10.32
CA VAL A 94 -11.86 27.42 -9.51
C VAL A 94 -11.62 27.80 -8.06
N THR A 95 -12.46 27.30 -7.15
CA THR A 95 -12.35 27.55 -5.71
C THR A 95 -11.82 26.35 -4.94
N GLU A 96 -12.04 25.13 -5.43
CA GLU A 96 -11.51 23.90 -4.83
C GLU A 96 -10.72 23.09 -5.84
N LYS A 97 -9.64 22.46 -5.39
CA LYS A 97 -8.80 21.55 -6.18
C LYS A 97 -8.49 20.29 -5.37
N ILE A 98 -8.58 19.13 -6.02
CA ILE A 98 -8.10 17.85 -5.49
C ILE A 98 -6.91 17.41 -6.33
N SER A 99 -5.77 17.18 -5.68
CA SER A 99 -4.51 16.84 -6.37
C SER A 99 -3.66 15.96 -5.47
N GLY A 100 -3.12 14.85 -5.99
CA GLY A 100 -2.32 13.90 -5.21
C GLY A 100 -3.05 13.29 -4.01
N GLY A 101 -4.39 13.27 -4.04
CA GLY A 101 -5.24 12.88 -2.90
C GLY A 101 -5.41 13.96 -1.82
N TYR A 102 -4.86 15.16 -2.00
CA TYR A 102 -5.06 16.28 -1.08
C TYR A 102 -6.14 17.23 -1.59
N TRP A 103 -6.77 17.94 -0.65
CA TRP A 103 -7.73 19.00 -0.92
C TRP A 103 -7.08 20.36 -0.75
N TYR A 104 -7.29 21.26 -1.70
CA TYR A 104 -6.83 22.64 -1.69
C TYR A 104 -8.01 23.59 -1.89
N HIS A 105 -8.03 24.66 -1.12
CA HIS A 105 -8.98 25.76 -1.24
C HIS A 105 -8.26 27.02 -1.74
N PHE A 106 -8.88 27.76 -2.65
CA PHE A 106 -8.31 28.99 -3.18
C PHE A 106 -8.56 30.16 -2.22
N SER A 107 -7.50 30.73 -1.66
CA SER A 107 -7.58 31.84 -0.68
C SER A 107 -7.82 33.22 -1.30
N GLY A 108 -8.02 33.31 -2.62
CA GLY A 108 -8.05 34.57 -3.36
C GLY A 108 -6.70 34.94 -4.00
N LYS A 109 -5.58 34.43 -3.48
CA LYS A 109 -4.22 34.63 -4.05
C LYS A 109 -3.59 33.33 -4.54
N LYS A 110 -3.72 32.24 -3.76
CA LYS A 110 -3.13 30.93 -4.06
C LYS A 110 -4.00 29.79 -3.55
N PHE A 111 -3.72 28.57 -4.01
CA PHE A 111 -4.30 27.37 -3.43
C PHE A 111 -3.59 27.02 -2.13
N VAL A 112 -4.37 26.87 -1.06
CA VAL A 112 -3.90 26.48 0.27
C VAL A 112 -4.41 25.07 0.57
N LYS A 113 -3.49 24.18 0.96
CA LYS A 113 -3.82 22.80 1.34
C LYS A 113 -4.68 22.80 2.60
N LYS A 114 -5.80 22.10 2.57
CA LYS A 114 -6.68 21.91 3.72
C LYS A 114 -6.42 20.56 4.36
N SER A 115 -6.37 20.54 5.69
CA SER A 115 -6.14 19.30 6.45
C SER A 115 -7.31 18.34 6.33
N LEU A 116 -7.01 17.05 6.20
CA LEU A 116 -7.97 15.94 6.17
C LEU A 116 -7.74 14.95 7.33
N SER A 117 -6.88 15.29 8.30
CA SER A 117 -6.48 14.37 9.37
C SER A 117 -7.66 13.90 10.24
N SER A 118 -8.65 14.77 10.52
CA SER A 118 -9.86 14.41 11.26
C SER A 118 -10.84 13.52 10.48
N TYR A 119 -10.60 13.35 9.18
CA TYR A 119 -11.41 12.55 8.27
C TYR A 119 -10.77 11.22 7.88
N LYS A 120 -9.66 10.80 8.51
CA LYS A 120 -9.06 9.47 8.28
C LYS A 120 -10.11 8.37 8.44
N ASN A 121 -10.19 7.47 7.45
CA ASN A 121 -11.19 6.38 7.36
C ASN A 121 -12.66 6.86 7.38
N LYS A 122 -12.90 8.12 7.03
CA LYS A 122 -14.24 8.74 6.99
C LYS A 122 -14.46 9.40 5.63
N THR A 123 -15.59 10.07 5.50
CA THR A 123 -15.91 10.83 4.29
C THR A 123 -15.91 12.32 4.58
N LYS A 124 -15.49 13.11 3.60
CA LYS A 124 -15.57 14.57 3.62
C LYS A 124 -16.44 15.03 2.46
N THR A 125 -17.41 15.88 2.75
CA THR A 125 -18.16 16.61 1.72
C THR A 125 -17.39 17.86 1.32
N ILE A 126 -17.13 18.01 0.03
CA ILE A 126 -16.46 19.17 -0.57
C ILE A 126 -17.31 19.57 -1.79
N GLY A 127 -17.74 20.83 -1.87
CA GLY A 127 -18.54 21.31 -3.01
C GLY A 127 -19.76 20.43 -3.34
N LYS A 128 -20.52 19.98 -2.33
CA LYS A 128 -21.69 19.07 -2.48
C LYS A 128 -21.39 17.67 -3.05
N LYS A 129 -20.12 17.26 -3.11
CA LYS A 129 -19.72 15.88 -3.43
C LYS A 129 -19.03 15.26 -2.22
N ILE A 130 -19.22 13.95 -2.06
CA ILE A 130 -18.71 13.20 -0.92
C ILE A 130 -17.48 12.41 -1.38
N PHE A 131 -16.37 12.58 -0.68
CA PHE A 131 -15.10 11.92 -0.95
C PHE A 131 -14.71 11.04 0.23
N PHE A 132 -14.22 9.84 -0.05
CA PHE A 132 -13.66 8.95 0.98
C PHE A 132 -12.19 9.28 1.22
N VAL A 133 -11.80 9.36 2.49
CA VAL A 133 -10.43 9.65 2.94
C VAL A 133 -9.88 8.42 3.64
N ASN A 134 -8.75 7.91 3.17
CA ASN A 134 -8.12 6.71 3.70
C ASN A 134 -7.43 6.95 5.06
N SER A 135 -6.83 5.89 5.62
CA SER A 135 -6.09 5.95 6.90
C SER A 135 -4.91 6.92 6.88
N LYS A 136 -4.30 7.15 5.70
CA LYS A 136 -3.21 8.10 5.48
C LYS A 136 -3.69 9.56 5.33
N GLY A 137 -5.00 9.83 5.45
CA GLY A 137 -5.54 11.18 5.32
C GLY A 137 -5.59 11.70 3.87
N LYS A 138 -5.61 10.80 2.88
CA LYS A 138 -5.70 11.13 1.45
C LYS A 138 -7.06 10.75 0.88
N ILE A 139 -7.62 11.59 0.02
CA ILE A 139 -8.81 11.31 -0.78
C ILE A 139 -8.50 10.18 -1.76
N VAL A 140 -9.35 9.15 -1.75
CA VAL A 140 -9.27 8.02 -2.67
C VAL A 140 -10.04 8.36 -3.95
N LEU A 141 -9.33 8.44 -5.08
CA LEU A 141 -9.92 8.68 -6.40
C LEU A 141 -10.00 7.43 -7.27
N LYS A 142 -9.35 6.32 -6.87
CA LYS A 142 -9.47 5.02 -7.55
C LYS A 142 -10.86 4.45 -7.24
N SER A 143 -11.55 3.98 -8.28
CA SER A 143 -12.84 3.32 -8.08
C SER A 143 -12.65 1.97 -7.39
N GLY A 144 -13.63 1.57 -6.60
CA GLY A 144 -13.63 0.29 -5.92
C GLY A 144 -13.98 0.42 -4.45
N TRP A 145 -13.87 -0.71 -3.75
CA TRP A 145 -14.18 -0.78 -2.34
C TRP A 145 -13.01 -0.31 -1.47
N GLY A 146 -13.30 0.63 -0.56
CA GLY A 146 -12.44 1.02 0.55
C GLY A 146 -12.78 0.24 1.81
N LYS A 147 -11.74 -0.27 2.48
CA LYS A 147 -11.82 -0.94 3.77
C LYS A 147 -11.56 0.04 4.92
N VAL A 148 -12.23 -0.17 6.04
CA VAL A 148 -11.97 0.51 7.32
C VAL A 148 -11.81 -0.59 8.35
N SER A 149 -10.66 -0.62 9.01
CA SER A 149 -10.29 -1.70 9.94
C SER A 149 -10.48 -3.09 9.33
N GLY A 150 -9.96 -3.29 8.10
CA GLY A 150 -10.05 -4.58 7.38
C GLY A 150 -11.39 -4.87 6.70
N VAL A 151 -12.47 -4.14 7.03
CA VAL A 151 -13.83 -4.45 6.55
C VAL A 151 -14.28 -3.49 5.45
N TYR A 152 -14.90 -4.03 4.40
CA TYR A 152 -15.50 -3.19 3.35
C TYR A 152 -16.53 -2.23 3.93
N THR A 153 -16.33 -0.93 3.68
CA THR A 153 -17.13 0.11 4.33
C THR A 153 -17.59 1.18 3.36
N TYR A 154 -16.78 1.58 2.39
CA TYR A 154 -17.15 2.59 1.40
C TYR A 154 -16.90 2.07 -0.01
N TYR A 155 -17.73 2.46 -0.98
CA TYR A 155 -17.44 2.25 -2.39
C TYR A 155 -17.19 3.61 -3.06
N VAL A 156 -16.07 3.72 -3.78
CA VAL A 156 -15.71 4.87 -4.60
C VAL A 156 -16.10 4.59 -6.05
N SER A 157 -16.92 5.46 -6.61
CA SER A 157 -17.35 5.41 -8.02
C SER A 157 -16.23 5.77 -8.99
N GLY A 158 -16.42 5.49 -10.29
CA GLY A 158 -15.49 5.87 -11.37
C GLY A 158 -15.14 7.36 -11.40
N THR A 159 -16.01 8.23 -10.88
CA THR A 159 -15.76 9.69 -10.81
C THR A 159 -14.92 10.11 -9.59
N GLY A 160 -14.45 9.18 -8.77
CA GLY A 160 -13.64 9.44 -7.57
C GLY A 160 -14.44 9.90 -6.34
N THR A 161 -15.77 9.79 -6.39
CA THR A 161 -16.66 10.13 -5.26
C THR A 161 -17.17 8.88 -4.56
N ALA A 162 -17.34 8.96 -3.24
CA ALA A 162 -17.97 7.89 -2.47
C ALA A 162 -19.45 7.78 -2.86
N SER A 163 -19.91 6.59 -3.22
CA SER A 163 -21.30 6.33 -3.65
C SER A 163 -22.05 5.39 -2.72
N VAL A 164 -21.35 4.51 -1.98
CA VAL A 164 -21.93 3.64 -0.96
C VAL A 164 -21.18 3.74 0.36
N LYS A 165 -21.92 3.62 1.46
CA LYS A 165 -21.42 3.46 2.82
C LYS A 165 -22.16 2.31 3.51
N LEU A 166 -21.43 1.39 4.13
CA LEU A 166 -21.98 0.29 4.92
C LEU A 166 -21.87 0.58 6.41
N THR A 167 -22.98 0.49 7.14
CA THR A 167 -22.99 0.48 8.61
C THR A 167 -23.52 -0.87 9.10
N ARG A 168 -23.66 -1.03 10.42
CA ARG A 168 -24.20 -2.27 10.99
C ARG A 168 -25.69 -2.45 10.66
N LYS A 169 -26.53 -1.44 10.85
CA LYS A 169 -28.00 -1.58 10.67
C LYS A 169 -28.52 -1.17 9.29
N LYS A 170 -27.74 -0.39 8.54
CA LYS A 170 -28.17 0.23 7.27
C LYS A 170 -27.02 0.25 6.29
N TYR A 171 -27.35 0.39 5.02
CA TYR A 171 -26.38 0.88 4.05
C TYR A 171 -26.91 2.19 3.44
N TYR A 172 -26.02 2.97 2.86
CA TYR A 172 -26.35 4.28 2.35
C TYR A 172 -25.91 4.39 0.90
N LYS A 173 -26.74 5.01 0.07
CA LYS A 173 -26.39 5.44 -1.29
C LYS A 173 -26.39 6.96 -1.35
N VAL A 174 -25.57 7.56 -2.20
CA VAL A 174 -25.63 9.01 -2.42
C VAL A 174 -26.77 9.35 -3.37
N SER A 175 -27.61 10.30 -2.97
CA SER A 175 -28.63 10.92 -3.82
C SER A 175 -28.66 12.42 -3.57
N ARG A 176 -28.65 13.22 -4.65
CA ARG A 176 -28.59 14.69 -4.60
C ARG A 176 -27.48 15.26 -3.69
N GLY A 177 -26.33 14.58 -3.61
CA GLY A 177 -25.17 15.01 -2.83
C GLY A 177 -25.20 14.63 -1.35
N SER A 178 -26.20 13.87 -0.91
CA SER A 178 -26.36 13.45 0.49
C SER A 178 -26.52 11.94 0.61
N TRP A 179 -26.14 11.39 1.77
CA TRP A 179 -26.36 9.99 2.10
C TRP A 179 -27.85 9.71 2.32
N LYS A 180 -28.40 8.72 1.62
CA LYS A 180 -29.75 8.20 1.82
C LYS A 180 -29.67 6.78 2.34
N ALA A 181 -30.26 6.57 3.51
CA ALA A 181 -30.33 5.27 4.16
C ALA A 181 -31.16 4.29 3.34
N GLN A 182 -30.76 3.02 3.36
CA GLN A 182 -31.42 1.90 2.74
C GLN A 182 -31.62 0.83 3.81
N SER A 183 -32.84 0.31 3.92
CA SER A 183 -33.19 -0.70 4.92
C SER A 183 -32.62 -2.07 4.55
N LEU A 184 -32.19 -2.82 5.57
CA LEU A 184 -31.74 -4.21 5.45
C LEU A 184 -32.80 -5.20 5.93
N ALA A 185 -33.96 -4.73 6.40
CA ALA A 185 -34.97 -5.57 7.07
C ALA A 185 -35.49 -6.74 6.20
N LYS A 186 -35.56 -6.55 4.88
CA LYS A 186 -36.00 -7.58 3.93
C LYS A 186 -34.99 -8.72 3.68
N HIS A 187 -33.78 -8.58 4.22
CA HIS A 187 -32.70 -9.55 4.03
C HIS A 187 -32.34 -10.29 5.32
N LYS A 188 -33.16 -10.17 6.37
CA LYS A 188 -32.93 -10.87 7.64
C LYS A 188 -32.69 -12.36 7.41
N ASN A 189 -31.65 -12.88 8.04
CA ASN A 189 -31.17 -14.25 7.92
C ASN A 189 -30.72 -14.67 6.50
N ASP A 190 -30.42 -13.72 5.63
CA ASP A 190 -29.88 -14.00 4.29
C ASP A 190 -28.82 -12.96 3.90
N ARG A 191 -28.30 -13.08 2.68
CA ARG A 191 -27.32 -12.16 2.10
C ARG A 191 -27.98 -11.06 1.26
N VAL A 192 -27.37 -9.89 1.25
CA VAL A 192 -27.70 -8.77 0.35
C VAL A 192 -26.55 -8.50 -0.61
N LYS A 193 -26.84 -8.33 -1.91
CA LYS A 193 -25.85 -7.90 -2.92
C LYS A 193 -25.78 -6.38 -2.95
N ILE A 194 -24.62 -5.81 -2.66
CA ILE A 194 -24.36 -4.37 -2.70
C ILE A 194 -23.09 -4.16 -3.53
N HIS A 195 -23.18 -3.40 -4.63
CA HIS A 195 -22.04 -3.10 -5.53
C HIS A 195 -21.14 -4.32 -5.80
N GLY A 196 -21.76 -5.41 -6.28
CA GLY A 196 -21.07 -6.63 -6.70
C GLY A 196 -20.69 -7.59 -5.57
N LYS A 197 -20.80 -7.20 -4.28
CA LYS A 197 -20.42 -8.06 -3.15
C LYS A 197 -21.64 -8.45 -2.30
N TYR A 198 -21.57 -9.64 -1.69
CA TYR A 198 -22.61 -10.16 -0.82
C TYR A 198 -22.26 -9.96 0.65
N PHE A 199 -23.22 -9.53 1.46
CA PHE A 199 -23.07 -9.31 2.89
C PHE A 199 -24.22 -9.99 3.65
N TYR A 200 -23.92 -10.72 4.73
CA TYR A 200 -24.94 -11.38 5.53
C TYR A 200 -25.65 -10.40 6.47
N VAL A 201 -26.97 -10.55 6.61
CA VAL A 201 -27.80 -9.77 7.53
C VAL A 201 -28.45 -10.72 8.54
N ASP A 202 -28.25 -10.46 9.83
CA ASP A 202 -28.78 -11.29 10.90
C ASP A 202 -30.29 -11.13 11.11
N LYS A 203 -30.86 -11.92 12.04
CA LYS A 203 -32.29 -11.86 12.43
C LYS A 203 -32.76 -10.47 12.87
N ASN A 204 -31.84 -9.64 13.37
CA ASN A 204 -32.12 -8.29 13.85
C ASN A 204 -32.01 -7.25 12.72
N GLY A 205 -31.76 -7.67 11.47
CA GLY A 205 -31.56 -6.76 10.34
C GLY A 205 -30.21 -6.06 10.37
N SER A 206 -29.22 -6.61 11.07
CA SER A 206 -27.87 -6.06 11.18
C SER A 206 -26.87 -6.86 10.35
N MET A 207 -26.04 -6.16 9.59
CA MET A 207 -24.94 -6.71 8.83
C MET A 207 -23.85 -7.23 9.78
N ILE A 208 -23.46 -8.50 9.58
CA ILE A 208 -22.32 -9.09 10.27
C ILE A 208 -21.04 -8.72 9.54
N LYS A 209 -20.07 -8.19 10.28
CA LYS A 209 -18.81 -7.65 9.74
C LYS A 209 -17.57 -8.38 10.26
N THR A 210 -17.78 -9.49 10.96
CA THR A 210 -16.74 -10.33 11.56
C THR A 210 -16.82 -11.71 10.96
N ALA A 211 -15.68 -12.38 10.82
CA ALA A 211 -15.63 -13.73 10.30
C ALA A 211 -16.45 -14.68 11.19
N LYS A 212 -17.38 -15.42 10.59
CA LYS A 212 -18.25 -16.38 11.28
C LYS A 212 -19.00 -17.25 10.29
N THR A 213 -19.37 -18.45 10.72
CA THR A 213 -20.33 -19.31 10.01
C THR A 213 -21.70 -19.24 10.69
N VAL A 214 -22.76 -19.08 9.90
CA VAL A 214 -24.16 -19.02 10.37
C VAL A 214 -24.98 -20.03 9.59
N LYS A 215 -25.86 -20.78 10.28
CA LYS A 215 -26.85 -21.64 9.63
C LYS A 215 -28.23 -20.96 9.69
N SER A 216 -28.95 -20.93 8.58
CA SER A 216 -30.34 -20.49 8.55
C SER A 216 -31.12 -21.27 7.49
N GLY A 217 -32.17 -21.95 7.94
CA GLY A 217 -32.87 -22.95 7.13
C GLY A 217 -31.88 -24.00 6.60
N ASN A 218 -32.04 -24.36 5.33
CA ASN A 218 -31.20 -25.36 4.66
C ASN A 218 -29.91 -24.77 4.07
N TYR A 219 -29.39 -23.68 4.65
CA TYR A 219 -28.22 -22.98 4.13
C TYR A 219 -27.19 -22.67 5.22
N LYS A 220 -25.92 -22.82 4.85
CA LYS A 220 -24.73 -22.37 5.59
C LYS A 220 -24.20 -21.10 4.94
N PHE A 221 -23.99 -20.07 5.74
CA PHE A 221 -23.41 -18.79 5.34
C PHE A 221 -22.03 -18.66 5.96
N THR A 222 -21.00 -18.45 5.14
CA THR A 222 -19.64 -18.20 5.61
C THR A 222 -19.32 -16.72 5.41
N ILE A 223 -19.17 -15.98 6.51
CA ILE A 223 -18.77 -14.58 6.52
C ILE A 223 -17.25 -14.51 6.67
N LYS A 224 -16.57 -13.75 5.81
CA LYS A 224 -15.12 -13.50 5.84
C LYS A 224 -14.76 -12.32 6.75
N ALA A 225 -13.48 -12.17 7.08
CA ALA A 225 -12.98 -11.06 7.90
C ALA A 225 -13.22 -9.67 7.26
N ASP A 226 -13.35 -9.60 5.93
CA ASP A 226 -13.67 -8.37 5.21
C ASP A 226 -15.17 -8.01 5.19
N GLY A 227 -16.00 -8.85 5.83
CA GLY A 227 -17.45 -8.74 5.94
C GLY A 227 -18.24 -9.35 4.78
N THR A 228 -17.59 -9.86 3.73
CA THR A 228 -18.30 -10.53 2.63
C THR A 228 -18.82 -11.91 3.04
N CYS A 229 -19.81 -12.41 2.31
CA CYS A 229 -20.49 -13.66 2.64
C CYS A 229 -20.74 -14.57 1.42
N THR A 230 -20.48 -15.86 1.59
CA THR A 230 -20.91 -16.93 0.67
C THR A 230 -22.08 -17.72 1.29
N LYS A 231 -22.90 -18.35 0.44
CA LYS A 231 -24.08 -19.15 0.82
C LYS A 231 -23.96 -20.53 0.17
N THR A 232 -24.08 -21.58 0.96
CA THR A 232 -23.99 -22.98 0.52
C THR A 232 -25.21 -23.74 1.04
N LYS A 233 -25.81 -24.62 0.24
CA LYS A 233 -26.94 -25.46 0.68
C LYS A 233 -26.44 -26.55 1.64
N ILE A 234 -27.23 -26.87 2.65
CA ILE A 234 -27.00 -27.97 3.59
C ILE A 234 -27.78 -29.17 3.03
N GLU A 235 -27.08 -30.25 2.70
CA GLU A 235 -27.71 -31.51 2.32
C GLU A 235 -28.12 -32.27 3.57
N THR A 236 -29.42 -32.56 3.69
CA THR A 236 -29.98 -33.44 4.72
C THR A 236 -30.29 -34.78 4.06
N LYS A 237 -29.50 -35.81 4.34
CA LYS A 237 -29.92 -37.20 4.10
C LYS A 237 -30.84 -37.60 5.27
N THR A 238 -32.06 -38.01 4.96
CA THR A 238 -33.02 -38.55 5.93
C THR A 238 -32.52 -39.93 6.38
N PRO A 239 -32.39 -40.21 7.68
CA PRO A 239 -32.06 -41.56 8.14
C PRO A 239 -33.35 -42.39 8.20
N ASP A 240 -33.49 -43.37 7.30
CA ASP A 240 -34.51 -44.39 7.43
C ASP A 240 -34.10 -45.37 8.53
N ASN A 241 -34.86 -45.31 9.63
CA ASN A 241 -34.74 -46.20 10.77
C ASN A 241 -35.51 -47.50 10.46
N SER A 242 -34.80 -48.59 10.17
CA SER A 242 -35.34 -49.93 10.41
C SER A 242 -34.22 -50.88 10.83
N ASN A 243 -34.44 -51.46 12.01
CA ASN A 243 -33.60 -52.42 12.68
C ASN A 243 -34.05 -53.83 12.24
N SER A 244 -33.13 -54.68 11.76
CA SER A 244 -33.01 -56.09 12.15
C SER A 244 -32.15 -56.90 11.17
N GLY A 245 -31.22 -57.68 11.74
CA GLY A 245 -31.08 -59.08 11.34
C GLY A 245 -30.03 -59.46 10.29
N LYS A 246 -28.94 -60.02 10.82
CA LYS A 246 -28.23 -61.21 10.31
C LYS A 246 -27.11 -60.98 9.29
N SER A 247 -25.89 -61.25 9.78
CA SER A 247 -24.70 -61.51 8.97
C SER A 247 -24.81 -62.89 8.36
N ASP A 248 -24.62 -63.02 7.05
CA ASP A 248 -24.02 -64.17 6.37
C ASP A 248 -23.48 -63.67 5.02
N GLY A 249 -22.22 -64.00 4.71
CA GLY A 249 -21.43 -63.32 3.68
C GLY A 249 -21.65 -63.80 2.24
N ASN A 250 -21.46 -62.88 1.28
CA ASN A 250 -20.59 -63.05 0.11
C ASN A 250 -20.47 -61.74 -0.71
N ASN A 251 -19.28 -61.51 -1.26
CA ASN A 251 -18.88 -60.33 -2.05
C ASN A 251 -19.81 -60.03 -3.25
N THR A 252 -20.22 -58.78 -3.42
CA THR A 252 -19.98 -57.91 -4.60
C THR A 252 -20.82 -56.64 -4.49
N GLY A 253 -20.19 -55.46 -4.43
CA GLY A 253 -20.87 -54.17 -4.48
C GLY A 253 -20.24 -53.15 -3.54
N LYS A 254 -19.46 -52.22 -4.10
CA LYS A 254 -18.76 -51.15 -3.41
C LYS A 254 -19.77 -50.30 -2.62
N THR A 255 -19.83 -50.52 -1.31
CA THR A 255 -20.60 -49.72 -0.36
C THR A 255 -19.88 -48.38 -0.17
N ASP A 256 -20.59 -47.27 -0.37
CA ASP A 256 -20.12 -45.95 0.09
C ASP A 256 -20.20 -45.95 1.62
N ASP A 257 -19.14 -46.48 2.23
CA ASP A 257 -18.98 -46.52 3.67
C ASP A 257 -19.05 -45.09 4.19
N THR A 258 -20.08 -44.82 4.99
CA THR A 258 -20.23 -43.53 5.65
C THR A 258 -19.15 -43.43 6.72
N ILE A 259 -18.07 -42.75 6.38
CA ILE A 259 -16.92 -42.58 7.27
C ILE A 259 -17.36 -41.81 8.52
N PRO A 260 -17.10 -42.32 9.73
CA PRO A 260 -17.40 -41.61 10.97
C PRO A 260 -16.76 -40.22 10.97
N ALA A 261 -17.37 -39.29 11.72
CA ALA A 261 -16.74 -38.00 11.98
C ALA A 261 -15.35 -38.23 12.59
N HIS A 262 -14.30 -37.90 11.84
CA HIS A 262 -12.91 -38.05 12.24
C HIS A 262 -12.18 -36.72 12.04
N THR A 263 -11.10 -36.53 12.78
CA THR A 263 -10.15 -35.46 12.48
C THR A 263 -9.34 -35.88 11.28
N HIS A 264 -9.41 -35.12 10.18
CA HIS A 264 -8.60 -35.42 8.99
C HIS A 264 -7.11 -35.44 9.32
N GLN A 265 -6.42 -36.50 8.89
CA GLN A 265 -4.97 -36.65 8.97
C GLN A 265 -4.38 -36.50 7.56
N TRP A 266 -3.81 -35.33 7.28
CA TRP A 266 -3.38 -34.90 5.94
C TRP A 266 -1.93 -35.32 5.66
N SER A 267 -1.77 -36.39 4.86
CA SER A 267 -0.50 -36.91 4.39
C SER A 267 -0.05 -36.23 3.10
N PRO A 268 1.27 -36.00 2.89
CA PRO A 268 1.81 -35.59 1.60
C PRO A 268 1.86 -36.73 0.57
N LEU A 269 1.50 -37.95 0.95
CA LEU A 269 1.52 -39.13 0.10
C LEU A 269 0.16 -39.41 -0.55
N ALA A 270 0.18 -39.89 -1.78
CA ALA A 270 -0.94 -40.53 -2.44
C ALA A 270 -1.22 -41.92 -1.86
N GLU A 271 -2.27 -42.58 -2.34
CA GLU A 271 -2.67 -43.91 -1.87
C GLU A 271 -1.62 -44.99 -2.15
N ASP A 272 -0.88 -44.85 -3.24
CA ASP A 272 0.24 -45.70 -3.64
C ASP A 272 1.56 -45.36 -2.92
N HIS A 273 1.51 -44.50 -1.89
CA HIS A 273 2.66 -44.02 -1.11
C HIS A 273 3.67 -43.19 -1.91
N THR A 274 3.31 -42.70 -3.11
CA THR A 274 4.11 -41.72 -3.84
C THR A 274 3.87 -40.31 -3.33
N MET A 275 4.83 -39.40 -3.52
CA MET A 275 4.66 -37.99 -3.15
C MET A 275 3.65 -37.30 -4.07
N LEU A 276 2.69 -36.60 -3.47
CA LEU A 276 1.81 -35.71 -4.22
C LEU A 276 2.62 -34.55 -4.80
N LYS A 277 2.35 -34.21 -6.06
CA LYS A 277 3.09 -33.16 -6.78
C LYS A 277 2.53 -31.79 -6.45
N ASP A 278 3.40 -30.82 -6.27
CA ASP A 278 3.02 -29.40 -6.20
C ASP A 278 2.49 -28.94 -7.57
N THR A 279 1.52 -28.03 -7.55
CA THR A 279 0.91 -27.46 -8.76
C THR A 279 0.89 -25.93 -8.73
N ASN A 280 0.49 -25.30 -9.84
CA ASN A 280 0.28 -23.86 -9.94
C ASN A 280 1.48 -22.98 -9.52
N TYR A 281 2.69 -23.44 -9.80
CA TYR A 281 3.89 -22.65 -9.50
C TYR A 281 3.95 -21.38 -10.34
N VAL A 282 4.02 -20.22 -9.67
CA VAL A 282 4.18 -18.91 -10.29
C VAL A 282 5.32 -18.18 -9.60
N LYS A 283 6.27 -17.66 -10.39
CA LYS A 283 7.30 -16.74 -9.93
C LYS A 283 6.89 -15.30 -10.26
N HIS A 284 7.07 -14.40 -9.30
CA HIS A 284 6.85 -12.97 -9.42
C HIS A 284 8.17 -12.23 -9.22
N ASP A 285 8.60 -11.51 -10.24
CA ASP A 285 9.83 -10.72 -10.20
C ASP A 285 9.71 -9.50 -9.27
N ALA A 286 10.86 -9.01 -8.79
CA ALA A 286 10.91 -7.83 -7.94
C ALA A 286 10.43 -6.57 -8.70
N ILE A 287 9.69 -5.70 -8.01
CA ILE A 287 9.27 -4.39 -8.52
C ILE A 287 10.24 -3.35 -8.00
N VAL A 288 11.03 -2.77 -8.90
CA VAL A 288 11.98 -1.69 -8.61
C VAL A 288 11.46 -0.39 -9.20
N GLU A 289 11.40 0.66 -8.38
CA GLU A 289 11.05 2.01 -8.83
C GLU A 289 12.12 3.00 -8.41
N ASN A 290 12.35 4.03 -9.24
CA ASN A 290 13.22 5.14 -8.90
C ASN A 290 12.48 6.11 -7.96
N ILE A 291 12.85 6.09 -6.67
CA ILE A 291 12.27 6.98 -5.66
C ILE A 291 13.19 8.17 -5.47
N TYR A 292 12.62 9.38 -5.49
CA TYR A 292 13.33 10.59 -5.12
C TYR A 292 13.57 10.61 -3.61
N THR A 293 14.80 10.37 -3.20
CA THR A 293 15.21 10.16 -1.80
C THR A 293 16.42 11.02 -1.47
N GLU A 294 16.56 11.39 -0.20
CA GLU A 294 17.74 12.06 0.32
C GLU A 294 18.93 11.10 0.28
N ILE A 295 19.96 11.44 -0.49
CA ILE A 295 21.18 10.64 -0.62
C ILE A 295 22.31 11.17 0.25
N LYS A 296 22.28 12.46 0.58
CA LYS A 296 23.19 13.08 1.56
C LYS A 296 22.39 14.04 2.44
N PRO A 297 22.43 13.88 3.77
CA PRO A 297 21.74 14.78 4.67
C PRO A 297 22.36 16.18 4.67
N ALA A 298 21.56 17.18 5.02
CA ALA A 298 22.04 18.53 5.22
C ALA A 298 23.03 18.55 6.39
N TYR A 299 24.17 19.22 6.21
CA TYR A 299 25.18 19.31 7.25
C TYR A 299 25.78 20.72 7.32
N LYS A 300 26.35 21.03 8.49
CA LYS A 300 27.05 22.29 8.71
C LYS A 300 28.50 22.12 8.28
N LYS A 301 28.96 22.97 7.36
CA LYS A 301 30.36 23.07 7.00
C LYS A 301 30.96 24.27 7.72
N GLU A 302 32.08 24.06 8.40
CA GLU A 302 32.83 25.15 9.01
C GLU A 302 33.40 26.07 7.94
N VAL A 303 33.18 27.38 8.10
CA VAL A 303 33.86 28.41 7.32
C VAL A 303 35.04 28.88 8.15
N LYS A 304 36.24 28.54 7.69
CA LYS A 304 37.49 28.92 8.33
C LYS A 304 38.11 30.10 7.58
N GLU A 305 38.66 31.04 8.33
CA GLU A 305 39.46 32.14 7.80
C GLU A 305 40.77 32.19 8.60
N GLU A 306 41.87 32.37 7.89
CA GLU A 306 43.18 32.59 8.49
C GLU A 306 43.20 33.94 9.20
N ARG A 307 43.45 33.93 10.51
CA ARG A 307 43.51 35.13 11.36
C ARG A 307 44.67 35.05 12.32
N ASP A 308 45.19 36.21 12.71
CA ASP A 308 46.21 36.31 13.74
C ASP A 308 45.52 36.31 15.11
N VAL A 309 45.95 35.42 16.00
CA VAL A 309 45.43 35.30 17.37
C VAL A 309 46.46 35.85 18.33
N CYS A 310 46.04 36.79 19.18
CA CYS A 310 46.90 37.26 20.28
C CYS A 310 46.86 36.24 21.42
N LEU A 311 47.96 35.49 21.57
CA LEU A 311 48.07 34.42 22.56
C LEU A 311 48.01 34.96 23.98
N ASN A 312 48.61 36.12 24.24
CA ASN A 312 48.50 36.75 25.55
C ASN A 312 47.04 37.10 25.90
N CYS A 313 46.23 37.51 24.91
CA CYS A 313 44.81 37.79 25.18
C CYS A 313 44.02 36.51 25.44
N VAL A 314 44.38 35.39 24.79
CA VAL A 314 43.78 34.08 25.05
C VAL A 314 44.14 33.58 26.44
N TRP A 315 45.42 33.65 26.83
CA TRP A 315 45.91 33.20 28.14
C TRP A 315 45.36 34.02 29.31
N ASN A 316 45.02 35.29 29.09
CA ASN A 316 44.40 36.14 30.11
C ASN A 316 42.87 35.92 30.28
N LYS A 317 42.24 35.01 29.52
CA LYS A 317 40.81 34.70 29.66
C LYS A 317 40.59 33.75 30.84
N LYS A 318 39.58 34.04 31.66
CA LYS A 318 39.17 33.14 32.75
C LYS A 318 38.29 31.99 32.21
N PRO A 319 38.48 30.75 32.69
CA PRO A 319 37.61 29.61 32.36
C PRO A 319 36.13 29.90 32.58
N GLN A 320 35.25 29.45 31.68
CA GLN A 320 33.81 29.39 31.99
C GLN A 320 33.47 28.12 32.79
N ASN A 321 32.39 28.18 33.56
CA ASN A 321 32.00 27.10 34.47
C ASN A 321 31.66 25.82 33.68
N GLY A 322 32.42 24.73 33.90
CA GLY A 322 32.24 23.44 33.23
C GLY A 322 33.22 23.14 32.08
N GLU A 323 34.13 24.06 31.75
CA GLU A 323 35.20 23.82 30.77
C GLU A 323 36.44 23.18 31.40
N GLN A 324 37.14 22.32 30.65
CA GLN A 324 38.41 21.73 31.10
C GLN A 324 39.59 22.64 30.74
N TRP A 325 40.37 23.03 31.76
CA TRP A 325 41.55 23.87 31.64
C TRP A 325 42.72 23.23 32.39
N THR A 326 43.95 23.50 31.96
CA THR A 326 45.15 22.99 32.61
C THR A 326 46.16 24.11 32.76
N ASP A 327 46.70 24.24 33.97
CA ASP A 327 47.85 25.08 34.27
C ASP A 327 49.10 24.30 33.83
N LEU A 328 49.71 24.71 32.72
CA LEU A 328 50.74 23.94 32.03
C LEU A 328 52.12 24.05 32.72
N ASP A 329 52.38 25.14 33.40
CA ASP A 329 53.66 25.46 34.04
C ASP A 329 53.56 25.71 35.56
N GLY A 330 52.36 25.65 36.12
CA GLY A 330 52.11 25.71 37.56
C GLY A 330 52.16 27.13 38.13
N ASP A 331 52.01 28.14 37.29
CA ASP A 331 52.10 29.56 37.65
C ASP A 331 50.74 30.15 38.10
N GLY A 332 49.67 29.36 38.05
CA GLY A 332 48.30 29.75 38.36
C GLY A 332 47.53 30.37 37.20
N ILE A 333 48.10 30.43 35.99
CA ILE A 333 47.48 30.92 34.75
C ILE A 333 46.94 29.73 33.95
N TRP A 334 45.61 29.63 33.92
CA TRP A 334 44.92 28.55 33.20
C TRP A 334 45.05 28.76 31.69
N THR A 335 45.68 27.82 30.99
CA THR A 335 45.81 27.87 29.52
C THR A 335 44.87 26.86 28.85
N THR A 336 44.26 27.27 27.75
CA THR A 336 43.38 26.41 26.95
C THR A 336 44.23 25.57 26.00
N GLN A 337 44.00 24.25 25.97
CA GLN A 337 44.91 23.31 25.29
C GLN A 337 44.61 23.07 23.80
N VAL A 338 43.56 23.65 23.21
CA VAL A 338 43.12 23.25 21.85
C VAL A 338 42.88 24.44 20.92
N GLU A 339 43.61 24.46 19.81
CA GLU A 339 43.39 25.36 18.66
C GLU A 339 41.94 25.24 18.16
N GLY A 340 41.27 26.38 17.93
CA GLY A 340 39.89 26.43 17.40
C GLY A 340 38.78 26.60 18.45
N GLN A 341 39.10 26.81 19.73
CA GLN A 341 38.14 27.17 20.78
C GLN A 341 37.55 28.59 20.60
N ILE A 342 36.41 28.87 21.25
CA ILE A 342 35.69 30.16 21.12
C ILE A 342 36.56 31.38 21.46
N TYR A 343 37.51 31.23 22.39
CA TYR A 343 38.41 32.30 22.81
C TYR A 343 39.44 32.68 21.74
N PHE A 344 39.91 31.74 20.92
CA PHE A 344 40.80 32.04 19.80
C PHE A 344 40.08 32.94 18.81
N LYS A 345 38.79 32.68 18.55
CA LYS A 345 37.97 33.54 17.70
C LYS A 345 37.81 34.94 18.29
N GLU A 346 37.46 35.06 19.58
CA GLU A 346 37.32 36.36 20.25
C GLU A 346 38.62 37.19 20.28
N CYS A 347 39.76 36.51 20.36
CA CYS A 347 41.08 37.13 20.43
C CYS A 347 41.82 37.16 19.08
N SER A 348 41.10 36.91 17.99
CA SER A 348 41.65 36.94 16.62
C SER A 348 41.31 38.23 15.88
N PHE A 349 42.24 38.69 15.06
CA PHE A 349 42.08 39.84 14.17
C PHE A 349 42.71 39.54 12.82
N LYS A 350 42.25 40.26 11.79
CA LYS A 350 42.88 40.19 10.48
C LYS A 350 44.07 41.15 10.41
N ARG A 351 45.21 40.68 9.89
CA ARG A 351 46.40 41.51 9.71
C ARG A 351 46.14 42.70 8.79
N GLY A 352 46.62 43.87 9.16
CA GLY A 352 46.39 45.15 8.48
C GLY A 352 44.97 45.71 8.63
N SER A 353 44.10 45.07 9.42
CA SER A 353 42.71 45.50 9.58
C SER A 353 42.53 46.54 10.69
N VAL A 354 41.35 47.17 10.71
CA VAL A 354 40.93 48.06 11.80
C VAL A 354 40.86 47.30 13.13
N GLU A 355 40.56 45.99 13.10
CA GLU A 355 40.49 45.15 14.30
C GLU A 355 41.85 45.01 14.97
N GLU A 356 42.93 44.86 14.18
CA GLU A 356 44.31 44.81 14.69
C GLU A 356 44.70 46.15 15.32
N LYS A 357 44.38 47.27 14.68
CA LYS A 357 44.67 48.61 15.23
C LYS A 357 43.95 48.85 16.55
N LEU A 358 42.65 48.55 16.60
CA LEU A 358 41.86 48.65 17.83
C LEU A 358 42.36 47.71 18.92
N HIS A 359 42.84 46.52 18.54
CA HIS A 359 43.47 45.59 19.48
C HIS A 359 44.77 46.16 20.05
N ALA A 360 45.66 46.68 19.19
CA ALA A 360 46.94 47.27 19.60
C ALA A 360 46.75 48.51 20.49
N GLU A 361 45.77 49.36 20.19
CA GLU A 361 45.41 50.52 21.02
C GLU A 361 44.91 50.11 22.41
N LYS A 362 44.10 49.05 22.47
CA LYS A 362 43.52 48.56 23.72
C LYS A 362 44.53 47.77 24.57
N TYR A 363 45.53 47.16 23.93
CA TYR A 363 46.44 46.19 24.54
C TYR A 363 47.92 46.44 24.16
N PRO A 364 48.49 47.62 24.47
CA PRO A 364 49.78 48.08 23.92
C PRO A 364 51.04 47.31 24.38
N GLN A 365 50.93 46.36 25.31
CA GLN A 365 52.06 45.65 25.91
C GLN A 365 52.13 44.14 25.57
N HIS A 366 51.36 43.66 24.60
CA HIS A 366 51.35 42.23 24.22
C HIS A 366 52.04 42.06 22.86
N GLY A 367 52.90 41.05 22.73
CA GLY A 367 53.75 40.85 21.53
C GLY A 367 53.70 39.46 20.89
N GLN A 368 53.03 38.49 21.51
CA GLN A 368 52.96 37.13 20.95
C GLN A 368 51.63 36.93 20.21
N SER A 369 51.75 36.77 18.89
CA SER A 369 50.65 36.37 18.03
C SER A 369 51.08 35.17 17.19
N ALA A 370 50.11 34.32 16.85
CA ALA A 370 50.30 33.23 15.92
C ALA A 370 49.09 33.15 14.98
N THR A 371 49.35 32.70 13.76
CA THR A 371 48.35 32.64 12.70
C THR A 371 47.66 31.28 12.73
N TYR A 372 46.33 31.28 12.74
CA TYR A 372 45.50 30.07 12.80
C TYR A 372 44.31 30.13 11.85
N ASP A 373 43.85 28.97 11.40
CA ASP A 373 42.57 28.80 10.69
C ASP A 373 41.40 28.79 11.68
N ILE A 374 40.76 29.94 11.86
CA ILE A 374 39.69 30.11 12.84
C ILE A 374 38.32 29.91 12.19
N CYS A 375 37.47 29.08 12.82
CA CYS A 375 36.07 28.93 12.42
C CYS A 375 35.28 30.21 12.71
N ILE A 376 35.06 31.03 11.67
CA ILE A 376 34.34 32.29 11.77
C ILE A 376 32.82 32.11 11.66
N GLY A 377 32.36 30.97 11.14
CA GLY A 377 30.94 30.66 11.03
C GLY A 377 30.66 29.28 10.45
N TYR A 378 29.39 29.01 10.20
CA TYR A 378 28.93 27.76 9.60
C TYR A 378 28.09 28.06 8.37
N GLU A 379 28.41 27.39 7.27
CA GLU A 379 27.56 27.34 6.10
C GLU A 379 26.67 26.09 6.17
N ILE A 380 25.38 26.24 5.89
CA ILE A 380 24.46 25.10 5.80
C ILE A 380 24.53 24.56 4.37
N ILE A 381 25.15 23.40 4.20
CA ILE A 381 25.10 22.67 2.94
C ILE A 381 23.75 21.95 2.90
N PRO A 382 22.88 22.25 1.92
CA PRO A 382 21.57 21.63 1.83
C PRO A 382 21.68 20.14 1.53
N ALA A 383 20.66 19.39 1.92
CA ALA A 383 20.56 17.97 1.61
C ALA A 383 20.51 17.74 0.10
N GLU A 384 21.21 16.70 -0.36
CA GLU A 384 21.23 16.27 -1.76
C GLU A 384 20.20 15.15 -1.97
N TYR A 385 19.42 15.27 -3.03
CA TYR A 385 18.36 14.32 -3.37
C TYR A 385 18.55 13.83 -4.79
N ASP A 386 18.37 12.52 -4.99
CA ASP A 386 18.39 11.92 -6.31
C ASP A 386 17.38 10.77 -6.41
N TYR A 387 17.12 10.32 -7.63
CA TYR A 387 16.31 9.15 -7.93
C TYR A 387 17.12 7.88 -7.72
N VAL A 388 16.84 7.16 -6.63
CA VAL A 388 17.51 5.90 -6.29
C VAL A 388 16.61 4.72 -6.64
N PRO A 389 17.10 3.72 -7.39
CA PRO A 389 16.35 2.48 -7.63
C PRO A 389 16.10 1.80 -6.28
N THR A 390 14.83 1.65 -5.93
CA THR A 390 14.39 1.08 -4.65
C THR A 390 13.43 -0.06 -4.92
N THR A 391 13.69 -1.22 -4.33
CA THR A 391 12.77 -2.36 -4.37
C THR A 391 11.51 -2.04 -3.56
N ILE A 392 10.39 -1.89 -4.27
CA ILE A 392 9.06 -1.65 -3.69
C ILE A 392 8.44 -2.97 -3.21
N THR A 393 8.69 -4.04 -3.95
CA THR A 393 8.23 -5.39 -3.62
C THR A 393 9.29 -6.37 -4.06
N PRO A 394 9.87 -7.18 -3.15
CA PRO A 394 10.89 -8.17 -3.48
C PRO A 394 10.31 -9.30 -4.33
N GLU A 395 11.19 -10.08 -4.96
CA GLU A 395 10.78 -11.28 -5.68
C GLU A 395 10.13 -12.30 -4.72
N TRP A 396 9.15 -13.02 -5.24
CA TRP A 396 8.42 -14.04 -4.49
C TRP A 396 7.83 -15.09 -5.43
N SER A 397 7.34 -16.18 -4.85
CA SER A 397 6.73 -17.28 -5.59
C SER A 397 5.53 -17.83 -4.84
N GLU A 398 4.59 -18.40 -5.58
CA GLU A 398 3.43 -19.11 -5.04
C GLU A 398 3.21 -20.44 -5.74
N TRP A 399 2.63 -21.39 -5.02
CA TRP A 399 2.26 -22.71 -5.54
C TRP A 399 1.26 -23.39 -4.61
N ASP A 400 0.67 -24.49 -5.07
CA ASP A 400 -0.27 -25.30 -4.29
C ASP A 400 0.36 -26.65 -3.93
N GLU A 401 0.42 -26.97 -2.64
CA GLU A 401 0.73 -28.32 -2.15
C GLU A 401 -0.56 -29.11 -1.96
N HIS A 402 -0.56 -30.39 -2.34
CA HIS A 402 -1.70 -31.28 -2.14
C HIS A 402 -1.46 -32.29 -1.03
N ARG A 403 -2.51 -32.60 -0.27
CA ARG A 403 -2.49 -33.59 0.80
C ARG A 403 -3.69 -34.51 0.70
N ARG A 404 -3.51 -35.79 1.00
CA ARG A 404 -4.59 -36.80 1.08
C ARG A 404 -4.86 -37.15 2.54
N CYS A 405 -6.12 -37.27 2.92
CA CYS A 405 -6.49 -37.76 4.22
C CYS A 405 -6.27 -39.28 4.31
N THR A 406 -5.48 -39.75 5.27
CA THR A 406 -5.23 -41.19 5.44
C THR A 406 -6.44 -41.99 5.92
N VAL A 407 -7.45 -41.31 6.49
CA VAL A 407 -8.67 -41.94 7.03
C VAL A 407 -9.78 -42.02 5.98
N CYS A 408 -9.97 -40.98 5.17
CA CYS A 408 -11.09 -40.91 4.22
C CYS A 408 -10.73 -40.71 2.76
N GLY A 409 -9.45 -40.52 2.44
CA GLY A 409 -9.01 -40.27 1.07
C GLY A 409 -9.38 -38.89 0.51
N GLU A 410 -10.08 -38.02 1.26
CA GLU A 410 -10.30 -36.64 0.84
C GLU A 410 -8.98 -35.92 0.55
N GLU A 411 -9.02 -34.93 -0.34
CA GLU A 411 -7.87 -34.09 -0.66
C GLU A 411 -7.98 -32.70 -0.02
N MET A 412 -6.84 -32.15 0.39
CA MET A 412 -6.64 -30.78 0.85
C MET A 412 -5.66 -30.10 -0.08
N THR A 413 -5.86 -28.80 -0.31
CA THR A 413 -4.88 -27.94 -0.97
C THR A 413 -4.36 -26.90 0.02
N ILE A 414 -3.05 -26.73 0.04
CA ILE A 414 -2.35 -25.72 0.84
C ILE A 414 -1.69 -24.76 -0.12
N HIS A 415 -2.23 -23.56 -0.22
CA HIS A 415 -1.64 -22.51 -1.03
C HIS A 415 -0.42 -21.92 -0.31
N VAL A 416 0.73 -21.92 -0.96
CA VAL A 416 2.01 -21.49 -0.42
C VAL A 416 2.43 -20.18 -1.06
N VAL A 417 2.94 -19.27 -0.23
CA VAL A 417 3.56 -18.00 -0.65
C VAL A 417 4.95 -17.94 -0.04
N ASN A 418 6.00 -17.77 -0.84
CA ASN A 418 7.38 -17.77 -0.38
C ASN A 418 8.18 -16.61 -0.99
N GLY A 419 8.81 -15.79 -0.15
CA GLY A 419 9.56 -14.61 -0.59
C GLY A 419 10.24 -13.88 0.56
N ALA A 420 11.07 -12.90 0.24
CA ALA A 420 11.68 -12.03 1.25
C ALA A 420 10.72 -10.89 1.65
N LEU A 421 10.90 -10.30 2.84
CA LEU A 421 10.20 -9.06 3.23
C LEU A 421 10.91 -7.79 2.75
N SER A 422 12.22 -7.88 2.54
CA SER A 422 13.09 -6.84 1.98
C SER A 422 14.40 -7.45 1.50
N GLU A 423 15.25 -6.68 0.81
CA GLU A 423 16.54 -7.15 0.27
C GLU A 423 17.50 -7.73 1.31
N SER A 424 17.37 -7.33 2.59
CA SER A 424 18.21 -7.80 3.69
C SER A 424 17.54 -8.86 4.58
N THR A 425 16.34 -9.33 4.21
CA THR A 425 15.60 -10.33 5.01
C THR A 425 15.74 -11.73 4.43
N ALA A 426 15.89 -12.73 5.29
CA ALA A 426 15.81 -14.13 4.90
C ALA A 426 14.44 -14.45 4.25
N VAL A 427 14.41 -15.48 3.41
CA VAL A 427 13.18 -15.94 2.76
C VAL A 427 12.20 -16.48 3.79
N VAL A 428 10.97 -15.99 3.74
CA VAL A 428 9.86 -16.37 4.61
C VAL A 428 8.82 -17.11 3.77
N GLY A 429 8.22 -18.16 4.34
CA GLY A 429 7.15 -18.93 3.72
C GLY A 429 5.85 -18.90 4.53
N ALA A 430 4.73 -18.67 3.86
CA ALA A 430 3.38 -18.75 4.38
C ALA A 430 2.60 -19.88 3.69
N CYS A 431 1.76 -20.58 4.46
CA CYS A 431 0.87 -21.64 3.98
C CYS A 431 -0.57 -21.31 4.35
N ILE A 432 -1.51 -21.45 3.40
CA ILE A 432 -2.94 -21.23 3.59
C ILE A 432 -3.69 -22.52 3.20
N PRO A 433 -4.09 -23.35 4.17
CA PRO A 433 -4.84 -24.57 3.91
C PRO A 433 -6.31 -24.24 3.58
N ASP A 434 -6.93 -24.97 2.65
CA ASP A 434 -8.35 -24.82 2.34
C ASP A 434 -9.27 -25.53 3.36
N LYS A 435 -8.78 -26.61 3.98
CA LYS A 435 -9.46 -27.45 4.97
C LYS A 435 -8.79 -27.42 6.35
N SER A 436 -9.44 -28.00 7.34
CA SER A 436 -8.89 -28.16 8.69
C SER A 436 -8.46 -29.61 8.94
N GLY A 437 -7.52 -29.82 9.86
CA GLY A 437 -7.11 -31.16 10.29
C GLY A 437 -5.68 -31.17 10.79
N ASP A 438 -5.13 -32.36 10.97
CA ASP A 438 -3.77 -32.57 11.42
C ASP A 438 -2.87 -32.89 10.22
N LEU A 439 -1.82 -32.09 10.01
CA LEU A 439 -0.78 -32.42 9.05
C LEU A 439 0.12 -33.50 9.64
N ILE A 440 0.41 -34.54 8.86
CA ILE A 440 1.29 -35.64 9.27
C ILE A 440 2.50 -35.75 8.33
N THR A 441 3.59 -36.35 8.82
CA THR A 441 4.77 -36.70 8.03
C THR A 441 4.50 -37.91 7.13
N THR A 442 5.44 -38.24 6.25
CA THR A 442 5.42 -39.49 5.47
C THR A 442 5.43 -40.74 6.34
N SER A 443 5.93 -40.65 7.57
CA SER A 443 5.92 -41.71 8.58
C SER A 443 4.65 -41.73 9.45
N GLY A 444 3.67 -40.85 9.20
CA GLY A 444 2.42 -40.76 9.96
C GLY A 444 2.48 -39.95 11.25
N SER A 445 3.62 -39.36 11.59
CA SER A 445 3.78 -38.55 12.80
C SER A 445 3.09 -37.19 12.64
N LYS A 446 2.33 -36.76 13.65
CA LYS A 446 1.68 -35.43 13.66
C LYS A 446 2.73 -34.31 13.66
N VAL A 447 2.61 -33.42 12.68
CA VAL A 447 3.43 -32.20 12.57
C VAL A 447 2.72 -31.05 13.28
N ARG A 448 1.46 -30.79 12.95
CA ARG A 448 0.67 -29.69 13.51
C ARG A 448 -0.82 -29.83 13.19
N SER A 449 -1.65 -29.12 13.95
CA SER A 449 -3.05 -28.89 13.58
C SER A 449 -3.18 -27.59 12.77
N VAL A 450 -4.03 -27.62 11.74
CA VAL A 450 -4.32 -26.49 10.87
C VAL A 450 -5.83 -26.25 10.77
N VAL A 451 -6.19 -25.01 10.48
CA VAL A 451 -7.59 -24.59 10.31
C VAL A 451 -7.75 -23.99 8.93
N GLY A 452 -8.75 -24.46 8.18
CA GLY A 452 -9.03 -23.98 6.83
C GLY A 452 -9.17 -22.45 6.79
N GLY A 453 -8.44 -21.84 5.88
CA GLY A 453 -8.33 -20.40 5.68
C GLY A 453 -7.44 -19.66 6.69
N LYS A 454 -6.93 -20.31 7.74
CA LYS A 454 -5.98 -19.67 8.66
C LYS A 454 -4.55 -19.98 8.24
N PRO A 455 -3.74 -18.95 7.94
CA PRO A 455 -2.40 -19.16 7.46
C PRO A 455 -1.49 -19.59 8.61
N TYR A 456 -0.37 -20.20 8.24
CA TYR A 456 0.70 -20.52 9.15
C TYR A 456 2.06 -20.43 8.44
N ASN A 457 3.14 -20.44 9.21
CA ASN A 457 4.49 -20.40 8.66
C ASN A 457 4.94 -21.76 8.08
N LYS A 458 5.48 -21.76 6.86
CA LYS A 458 5.91 -22.98 6.16
C LYS A 458 7.13 -23.64 6.82
N ARG A 459 8.09 -22.81 7.23
CA ARG A 459 9.32 -23.05 8.02
C ARG A 459 10.12 -21.75 7.97
N VAL A 460 10.80 -21.37 9.05
CA VAL A 460 11.69 -20.20 9.04
C VAL A 460 13.10 -20.70 8.76
N TYR A 461 13.76 -20.15 7.75
CA TYR A 461 15.19 -20.35 7.53
C TYR A 461 15.96 -19.25 8.26
N VAL A 462 16.73 -19.63 9.27
CA VAL A 462 17.73 -18.76 9.92
C VAL A 462 19.09 -19.44 9.72
N GLY A 463 19.82 -19.06 8.67
CA GLY A 463 21.05 -19.73 8.28
C GLY A 463 20.82 -21.14 7.69
N SER A 464 21.68 -22.10 8.03
CA SER A 464 21.66 -23.48 7.48
C SER A 464 20.68 -24.44 8.16
N TYR A 465 19.85 -23.96 9.11
CA TYR A 465 18.91 -24.80 9.86
C TYR A 465 17.47 -24.34 9.68
N ALA A 466 16.57 -25.30 9.43
CA ALA A 466 15.14 -25.07 9.29
C ALA A 466 14.40 -25.41 10.60
N TYR A 467 13.79 -24.43 11.25
CA TYR A 467 12.97 -24.64 12.44
C TYR A 467 11.55 -24.08 12.24
N MET A 468 10.56 -24.77 12.81
CA MET A 468 9.18 -24.27 12.91
C MET A 468 9.09 -23.38 14.15
N ASN A 469 9.10 -22.05 13.97
CA ASN A 469 8.89 -21.13 15.07
C ASN A 469 7.41 -20.71 15.13
N GLU A 470 6.63 -21.27 16.06
CA GLU A 470 5.19 -20.94 16.16
C GLU A 470 4.91 -19.49 16.58
N THR A 471 5.91 -18.78 17.09
CA THR A 471 5.81 -17.36 17.47
C THR A 471 6.17 -16.42 16.33
N ASP A 472 6.78 -16.93 15.26
CA ASP A 472 7.12 -16.11 14.11
C ASP A 472 5.85 -15.66 13.38
N THR A 473 5.75 -14.35 13.16
CA THR A 473 4.61 -13.71 12.47
C THR A 473 5.03 -13.06 11.16
N SER A 474 6.29 -13.19 10.74
CA SER A 474 6.82 -12.61 9.50
C SER A 474 6.04 -13.07 8.25
N TYR A 475 5.54 -14.31 8.25
CA TYR A 475 4.69 -14.85 7.18
C TYR A 475 3.38 -14.06 7.00
N LEU A 476 2.88 -13.42 8.06
CA LEU A 476 1.72 -12.54 8.02
C LEU A 476 2.04 -11.22 7.32
N ASP A 477 3.26 -10.70 7.49
CA ASP A 477 3.74 -9.53 6.77
C ASP A 477 3.95 -9.84 5.30
N LEU A 478 4.47 -11.04 4.98
CA LEU A 478 4.65 -11.51 3.60
C LEU A 478 3.32 -11.59 2.85
N LEU A 479 2.31 -12.22 3.46
CA LEU A 479 0.98 -12.29 2.89
C LEU A 479 0.37 -10.89 2.67
N ARG A 480 0.59 -9.96 3.61
CA ARG A 480 0.14 -8.57 3.47
C ARG A 480 0.89 -7.80 2.37
N LEU A 481 2.18 -8.05 2.21
CA LEU A 481 3.04 -7.44 1.19
C LEU A 481 2.55 -7.83 -0.21
N HIS A 482 2.24 -9.11 -0.42
CA HIS A 482 1.81 -9.64 -1.72
C HIS A 482 0.28 -9.64 -1.91
N GLY A 483 -0.48 -9.00 -0.99
CA GLY A 483 -1.91 -8.72 -1.18
C GLY A 483 -2.87 -9.86 -0.82
N PHE A 484 -2.38 -10.93 -0.20
CA PHE A 484 -3.21 -12.01 0.32
C PHE A 484 -4.02 -11.54 1.52
N ASN A 485 -5.32 -11.86 1.53
CA ASN A 485 -6.20 -11.62 2.67
C ASN A 485 -6.55 -12.98 3.27
N TYR A 486 -6.26 -13.15 4.55
CA TYR A 486 -6.41 -14.39 5.29
C TYR A 486 -7.20 -14.17 6.59
#